data_AF-A0A3R9M786-F1
#
_entry.id   AF-A0A3R9M786-F1
#
_cell.length_a   1.000
_cell.length_b   1.000
_cell.length_c   1.000
_cell.angle_alpha   90.00
_cell.angle_beta   90.00
_cell.angle_gamma   90.00
#
_symmetry.space_group_name_H-M   'P 1'
#
loop_
_entity.id
_entity.type
_entity.pdbx_description
1 polymer ?
#
loop_
_entity_poly.entity_id
_entity_poly.type
_entity_poly.pdbx_seq_one_letter_code
_entity_poly.pdbx_strand_id
1 'polypeptide(L)' 'MSRLQEVKKVTKEWLSENINILKQENISLEVLIDNENCLRILLETKDKMGEILVEEPSFAPYKNFKFQI' A
#
# COMPACT_ATOMS: atom_id res chain seq x y z
N MET A 1 15.62 -10.03 -8.17
CA MET A 1 14.22 -10.02 -7.71
C MET A 1 13.39 -9.35 -8.79
N SER A 2 12.08 -9.62 -8.91
CA SER A 2 11.25 -8.78 -9.78
C SER A 2 11.18 -7.36 -9.19
N ARG A 3 11.04 -6.35 -10.05
CA ARG A 3 10.99 -4.94 -9.61
C ARG A 3 9.81 -4.69 -8.66
N LEU A 4 8.71 -5.42 -8.83
CA LEU A 4 7.60 -5.44 -7.87
C LEU A 4 8.05 -5.88 -6.47
N GLN A 5 8.79 -6.99 -6.36
CA GLN A 5 9.25 -7.48 -5.06
C GLN A 5 10.22 -6.51 -4.39
N GLU A 6 11.03 -5.77 -5.17
CA GLU A 6 11.88 -4.71 -4.65
C GLU A 6 11.06 -3.55 -4.08
N VAL A 7 10.02 -3.09 -4.78
CA VAL A 7 9.13 -2.04 -4.26
C VAL A 7 8.40 -2.52 -3.02
N LYS A 8 7.83 -3.74 -3.02
CA LYS A 8 7.19 -4.33 -1.83
C LYS A 8 8.15 -4.37 -0.64
N LYS A 9 9.41 -4.73 -0.86
CA LYS A 9 10.44 -4.77 0.18
C LYS A 9 10.68 -3.37 0.76
N VAL A 10 10.94 -2.39 -0.09
CA VAL A 10 11.17 -0.99 0.34
C VAL A 10 9.97 -0.44 1.10
N THR A 11 8.74 -0.71 0.64
CA THR A 11 7.52 -0.31 1.34
C THR A 11 7.43 -0.91 2.74
N LYS A 12 7.73 -2.20 2.90
CA LYS A 12 7.72 -2.87 4.22
C LYS A 12 8.82 -2.36 5.14
N GLU A 13 10.02 -2.13 4.62
CA GLU A 13 11.14 -1.55 5.38
C GLU A 13 10.77 -0.17 5.90
N TRP A 14 10.23 0.71 5.03
CA TRP A 14 9.76 2.02 5.42
C TRP A 14 8.66 1.95 6.50
N LEU A 15 7.68 1.06 6.37
CA LEU A 15 6.64 0.89 7.40
C LEU A 15 7.20 0.40 8.73
N SER A 16 8.18 -0.51 8.69
CA SER A 16 8.85 -1.01 9.89
C SER A 16 9.63 0.10 10.60
N GLU A 17 10.33 0.94 9.87
CA GLU A 17 11.08 2.09 10.40
C GLU A 17 10.14 3.14 11.02
N ASN A 18 8.94 3.32 10.45
CA ASN A 18 7.98 4.35 10.85
C ASN A 18 6.87 3.84 11.80
N ILE A 19 6.91 2.58 12.22
CA ILE A 19 5.82 1.97 13.01
C ILE A 19 5.54 2.70 14.32
N ASN A 20 6.56 3.30 14.94
CA ASN A 20 6.41 4.05 16.18
C ASN A 20 5.67 5.37 15.97
N ILE A 21 5.91 6.04 14.83
CA ILE A 21 5.22 7.27 14.45
C ILE A 21 3.75 6.95 14.19
N LEU A 22 3.46 5.87 13.44
CA LEU A 22 2.09 5.43 13.19
C LEU A 22 1.33 5.16 14.49
N LYS A 23 1.97 4.49 15.45
CA LYS A 23 1.38 4.25 16.78
C LYS A 23 1.15 5.54 17.58
N GLN A 24 2.09 6.47 17.57
CA GLN A 24 1.97 7.76 18.27
C GLN A 24 0.79 8.58 17.73
N GLU A 25 0.57 8.55 16.42
CA GLU A 25 -0.52 9.25 15.74
C GLU A 25 -1.86 8.47 15.76
N ASN A 26 -1.95 7.37 16.51
CA ASN A 26 -3.12 6.48 16.54
C ASN A 26 -3.58 6.00 15.14
N ILE A 27 -2.62 5.75 14.26
CA ILE A 27 -2.87 5.16 12.94
C ILE A 27 -2.79 3.64 13.08
N SER A 28 -3.92 2.98 12.88
CA SER A 28 -4.00 1.53 12.73
C SER A 28 -3.42 1.10 11.39
N LEU A 29 -2.69 0.00 11.37
CA LEU A 29 -2.13 -0.59 10.16
C LEU A 29 -2.65 -2.02 10.01
N GLU A 30 -3.24 -2.34 8.86
CA GLU A 30 -3.72 -3.67 8.54
C GLU A 30 -3.20 -4.13 7.17
N VAL A 31 -2.57 -5.30 7.11
CA VAL A 31 -2.14 -5.90 5.85
C VAL A 31 -3.28 -6.76 5.31
N LEU A 32 -3.93 -6.29 4.24
CA LEU A 32 -5.04 -7.00 3.61
C LEU A 32 -4.56 -8.04 2.59
N ILE A 33 -3.50 -7.72 1.84
CA ILE A 33 -2.93 -8.59 0.81
C ILE A 33 -1.41 -8.49 0.87
N ASP A 34 -0.72 -9.63 0.88
CA ASP A 34 0.72 -9.72 0.67
C ASP A 34 1.05 -11.03 -0.05
N ASN A 35 1.04 -10.99 -1.37
CA ASN A 35 1.33 -12.14 -2.23
C ASN A 35 2.33 -11.78 -3.33
N GLU A 36 2.66 -12.71 -4.21
CA GLU A 36 3.69 -12.50 -5.25
C GLU A 36 3.41 -11.32 -6.19
N ASN A 37 2.15 -10.94 -6.36
CA ASN A 37 1.69 -9.98 -7.37
C ASN A 37 1.17 -8.67 -6.78
N CYS A 38 0.91 -8.62 -5.46
CA CYS A 38 0.27 -7.48 -4.81
C CYS A 38 0.68 -7.35 -3.33
N LEU A 39 0.81 -6.10 -2.88
CA LEU A 39 0.78 -5.70 -1.47
C LEU A 39 -0.32 -4.66 -1.30
N ARG A 40 -1.23 -4.88 -0.36
CA ARG A 40 -2.29 -3.95 0.00
C ARG A 40 -2.33 -3.77 1.50
N ILE A 41 -2.15 -2.52 1.94
CA ILE A 41 -2.09 -2.16 3.35
C ILE A 41 -3.06 -1.01 3.60
N LEU A 42 -3.87 -1.17 4.63
CA LEU A 42 -4.78 -0.18 5.15
C LEU A 42 -4.08 0.64 6.23
N LEU A 43 -4.32 1.94 6.22
CA LEU A 43 -3.93 2.88 7.27
C LEU A 43 -5.18 3.60 7.74
N GLU A 44 -5.59 3.41 8.98
CA GLU A 44 -6.85 3.98 9.47
C GLU A 44 -6.64 4.81 10.73
N THR A 45 -7.25 5.99 10.76
CA THR A 45 -7.50 6.75 12.00
C THR A 45 -8.99 6.67 12.33
N LYS A 46 -9.40 7.35 13.40
CA LYS A 46 -10.82 7.45 13.78
C LYS A 46 -11.72 8.01 12.67
N ASP A 47 -11.19 8.85 11.79
CA ASP A 47 -11.96 9.67 10.86
C ASP A 47 -11.43 9.65 9.41
N LYS A 48 -10.29 9.01 9.17
CA LYS A 48 -9.64 8.96 7.86
C LYS A 48 -9.12 7.55 7.58
N MET A 49 -9.04 7.25 6.28
CA MET A 49 -8.53 5.99 5.77
C MET A 49 -7.56 6.29 4.62
N GLY A 50 -6.43 5.62 4.64
CA GLY A 50 -5.41 5.63 3.60
C GLY A 50 -5.10 4.20 3.18
N GLU A 51 -4.55 4.07 1.98
CA GLU A 51 -4.18 2.78 1.40
C GLU A 51 -2.79 2.89 0.77
N ILE A 52 -1.97 1.88 1.00
CA ILE A 52 -0.76 1.63 0.24
C ILE A 52 -1.01 0.40 -0.63
N LEU A 53 -0.97 0.59 -1.94
CA LEU A 53 -1.12 -0.44 -2.95
C LEU A 53 0.16 -0.54 -3.78
N VAL A 54 0.74 -1.73 -3.84
CA VAL A 54 1.89 -2.06 -4.70
C VAL A 54 1.48 -3.25 -5.56
N GLU A 55 1.24 -3.00 -6.84
CA GLU A 55 0.84 -4.01 -7.83
C GLU A 55 1.45 -3.69 -9.19
N GLU A 56 1.42 -4.68 -10.09
CA GLU A 56 1.82 -4.45 -11.48
C GLU A 56 0.83 -3.52 -12.20
N PRO A 57 1.28 -2.54 -13.01
CA PRO A 57 0.39 -1.64 -13.73
C PRO A 57 -0.54 -2.34 -14.73
N SER A 58 -0.21 -3.57 -15.13
CA SER A 58 -1.05 -4.43 -15.98
C SER A 58 -2.24 -5.02 -15.23
N PHE A 59 -2.16 -5.10 -13.90
CA PHE A 59 -3.22 -5.61 -13.03
C PHE A 59 -4.19 -4.51 -12.58
N ALA A 60 -3.73 -3.26 -12.51
CA ALA A 60 -4.54 -2.12 -12.12
C ALA A 60 -5.65 -1.83 -13.15
N PRO A 61 -6.94 -2.11 -12.85
CA PRO A 61 -8.04 -1.83 -13.78
C PRO A 61 -8.23 -0.32 -14.01
N TYR A 62 -7.58 0.53 -13.19
CA TYR A 62 -7.71 1.98 -13.21
C TYR A 62 -6.76 2.72 -14.14
N LYS A 63 -5.84 2.03 -14.82
CA LYS A 63 -4.89 2.71 -15.72
C LYS A 63 -5.55 3.26 -17.00
N ASN A 64 -6.74 2.76 -17.35
CA ASN A 64 -7.49 3.15 -18.56
C ASN A 64 -8.80 3.88 -18.27
N PHE A 65 -8.87 4.74 -17.24
CA PHE A 65 -10.00 5.66 -17.10
C PHE A 65 -9.90 6.77 -18.15
N LYS A 66 -10.62 6.62 -19.27
CA LYS A 66 -10.91 7.70 -20.22
C LYS A 66 -12.17 8.41 -19.76
N PHE A 67 -12.07 9.67 -19.35
CA PHE A 67 -13.24 10.55 -19.29
C PHE A 67 -13.70 10.82 -20.73
N GLN A 68 -14.90 10.36 -21.08
CA GLN A 68 -15.65 10.95 -22.18
C GLN A 68 -16.49 12.08 -21.59
N ILE A 69 -16.16 13.32 -21.97
CA ILE A 69 -17.04 14.49 -21.84
C ILE A 69 -17.86 14.58 -23.13
#